data_AF-A0A813J7U9-F1
#
_entry.id   AF-A0A813J7U9-F1
#
_cell.length_a   1.000
_cell.length_b   1.000
_cell.length_c   1.000
_cell.angle_alpha   90.00
_cell.angle_beta   90.00
_cell.angle_gamma   90.00
#
_symmetry.space_group_name_H-M   'P 1'
#
loop_
_entity.id
_entity.type
_entity.pdbx_description
1 polymer ?
#
loop_
_entity_poly.entity_id
_entity_poly.type
_entity_poly.pdbx_seq_one_letter_code
_entity_poly.pdbx_strand_id
1 'polypeptide(L)'
;RQRLEELKHFRRHLVDTGAVTGLVKMYKHAIKTEMRLDNPKLVKEFIATYADGNPDSEEIETLSRENATLQEYNEVMEGQVDELTQEVERQQRRNVARKLWSLIASDKPELTLDEFFKSICGQQVEKSTGEVLVNLLRPMQYEGSQASSSTISKDVFSNLVVEFPEEIKNWIDVEFFPRFTGEPPFQKELMEAIQASDLLPYDTNLISDAVKLDPHLIVFLEAVAEASRG
;
A
#
# COMPACT_ATOMS: atom_id res chain seq x y z
N ARG A 1 37.34 10.34 17.33
CA ARG A 1 36.59 9.17 16.84
C ARG A 1 36.63 9.11 15.31
N GLN A 2 36.30 10.20 14.60
CA GLN A 2 36.37 10.32 13.14
C GLN A 2 37.70 9.87 12.49
N ARG A 3 38.87 10.31 13.00
CA ARG A 3 40.19 9.87 12.50
C ARG A 3 40.43 8.35 12.57
N LEU A 4 39.83 7.65 13.53
CA LEU A 4 39.95 6.20 13.65
C LEU A 4 39.07 5.47 12.63
N GLU A 5 37.95 6.05 12.24
CA GLU A 5 37.08 5.51 11.18
C GLU A 5 37.68 5.75 9.81
N GLU A 6 38.26 6.93 9.56
CA GLU A 6 39.03 7.23 8.35
C GLU A 6 40.20 6.25 8.17
N LEU A 7 40.95 5.96 9.24
CA LEU A 7 42.04 4.98 9.21
C LEU A 7 41.52 3.54 8.96
N LYS A 8 40.33 3.19 9.44
CA LYS A 8 39.72 1.88 9.16
C LYS A 8 39.27 1.77 7.70
N HIS A 9 38.64 2.82 7.16
CA HIS A 9 38.26 2.88 5.75
C HIS A 9 39.48 2.84 4.83
N PHE A 10 40.53 3.60 5.17
CA PHE A 10 41.78 3.58 4.42
C PHE A 10 42.46 2.21 4.45
N ARG A 11 42.45 1.52 5.60
CA ARG A 11 42.96 0.14 5.70
C ARG A 11 42.17 -0.86 4.88
N ARG A 12 40.83 -0.78 4.89
CA ARG A 12 39.99 -1.62 4.01
C ARG A 12 40.31 -1.33 2.56
N HIS A 13 40.32 -0.06 2.17
CA HIS A 13 40.66 0.35 0.81
C HIS A 13 42.03 -0.19 0.35
N LEU A 14 43.08 -0.13 1.19
CA LEU A 14 44.39 -0.68 0.86
C LEU A 14 44.43 -2.21 0.72
N VAL A 15 43.54 -2.91 1.41
CA VAL A 15 43.39 -4.38 1.31
C VAL A 15 42.56 -4.73 0.08
N ASP A 16 41.42 -4.06 -0.11
CA ASP A 16 40.48 -4.29 -1.20
C ASP A 16 41.10 -3.95 -2.57
N THR A 17 41.97 -2.93 -2.62
CA THR A 17 42.73 -2.58 -3.84
C THR A 17 43.97 -3.44 -4.07
N GLY A 18 44.29 -4.37 -3.15
CA GLY A 18 45.49 -5.22 -3.25
C GLY A 18 46.83 -4.47 -3.11
N ALA A 19 46.81 -3.18 -2.78
CA ALA A 19 48.00 -2.32 -2.71
C ALA A 19 49.05 -2.83 -1.71
N VAL A 20 48.61 -3.38 -0.57
CA VAL A 20 49.51 -3.98 0.43
C VAL A 20 50.24 -5.20 -0.14
N THR A 21 49.53 -6.06 -0.86
CA THR A 21 50.11 -7.25 -1.50
C THR A 21 51.11 -6.86 -2.58
N GLY A 22 50.79 -5.84 -3.38
CA GLY A 22 51.70 -5.26 -4.37
C GLY A 22 53.00 -4.72 -3.75
N LEU A 23 52.89 -3.93 -2.67
CA LEU A 23 54.04 -3.39 -1.95
C LEU A 23 54.92 -4.49 -1.32
N VAL A 24 54.31 -5.52 -0.74
CA VAL A 24 55.04 -6.65 -0.15
C VAL A 24 55.77 -7.47 -1.22
N LYS A 25 55.13 -7.71 -2.38
CA LYS A 25 55.77 -8.42 -3.50
C LYS A 25 56.91 -7.58 -4.08
N MET A 26 56.71 -6.27 -4.26
CA MET A 26 57.76 -5.34 -4.71
C MET A 26 58.96 -5.34 -3.76
N TYR A 27 58.73 -5.30 -2.45
CA TYR A 27 59.79 -5.38 -1.44
C TYR A 27 60.54 -6.72 -1.48
N LYS A 28 59.82 -7.85 -1.57
CA LYS A 28 60.42 -9.18 -1.72
C LYS A 28 61.25 -9.30 -2.99
N HIS A 29 60.82 -8.66 -4.08
CA HIS A 29 61.56 -8.64 -5.35
C HIS A 29 62.81 -7.76 -5.25
N ALA A 30 62.70 -6.57 -4.66
CA ALA A 30 63.83 -5.66 -4.46
C ALA A 30 64.97 -6.31 -3.65
N ILE A 31 64.61 -7.09 -2.63
CA ILE A 31 65.58 -7.87 -1.82
C ILE A 31 66.22 -8.99 -2.64
N LYS A 32 65.42 -9.75 -3.41
CA LYS A 32 65.93 -10.92 -4.15
C LYS A 32 66.84 -10.56 -5.31
N THR A 33 66.63 -9.42 -5.96
CA THR A 33 67.34 -9.06 -7.20
C THR A 33 68.43 -8.01 -6.99
N GLU A 34 68.75 -7.62 -5.75
CA GLU A 34 69.64 -6.48 -5.42
C GLU A 34 69.31 -5.23 -6.27
N MET A 35 68.02 -4.99 -6.50
CA MET A 35 67.58 -3.85 -7.29
C MET A 35 67.81 -2.57 -6.49
N ARG A 36 68.68 -1.69 -7.01
CA ARG A 36 68.77 -0.30 -6.53
C ARG A 36 67.43 0.38 -6.81
N LEU A 37 66.64 0.58 -5.74
CA LEU A 37 65.34 1.27 -5.75
C LEU A 37 65.44 2.74 -6.19
N ASP A 38 66.66 3.24 -6.35
CA ASP A 38 67.01 4.60 -6.73
C ASP A 38 66.61 4.94 -8.19
N ASN A 39 66.23 3.94 -9.00
CA ASN A 39 65.77 4.16 -10.38
C ASN A 39 64.23 4.12 -10.47
N PRO A 40 63.55 5.28 -10.57
CA PRO A 40 62.09 5.36 -10.62
C PRO A 40 61.47 4.73 -11.89
N LYS A 41 62.27 4.43 -12.93
CA LYS A 41 61.80 3.75 -14.13
C LYS A 41 61.51 2.26 -13.88
N LEU A 42 62.28 1.60 -13.04
CA LEU A 42 62.11 0.18 -12.71
C LEU A 42 60.80 -0.08 -11.94
N VAL A 43 60.40 0.83 -11.06
CA VAL A 43 59.11 0.74 -10.35
C VAL A 43 57.94 0.90 -11.33
N LYS A 44 58.04 1.82 -12.30
CA LYS A 44 57.04 1.97 -13.36
C LYS A 44 56.95 0.73 -14.26
N GLU A 45 58.08 0.17 -14.68
CA GLU A 45 58.12 -1.04 -15.50
C GLU A 45 57.58 -2.26 -14.75
N PHE A 46 57.91 -2.42 -13.46
CA PHE A 46 57.38 -3.50 -12.63
C PHE A 46 55.86 -3.39 -12.45
N ILE A 47 55.35 -2.18 -12.17
CA ILE A 47 53.89 -1.95 -12.04
C ILE A 47 53.19 -2.18 -13.38
N ALA A 48 53.76 -1.72 -14.50
CA ALA A 48 53.20 -1.97 -15.82
C ALA A 48 53.18 -3.48 -16.16
N THR A 49 54.25 -4.21 -15.86
CA THR A 49 54.33 -5.66 -16.08
C THR A 49 53.37 -6.43 -15.17
N TYR A 50 53.14 -5.95 -13.95
CA TYR A 50 52.14 -6.54 -13.03
C TYR A 50 50.71 -6.22 -13.45
N ALA A 51 50.47 -5.07 -14.10
CA ALA A 51 49.17 -4.72 -14.67
C ALA A 51 48.85 -5.56 -15.91
N ASP A 52 49.82 -5.79 -16.81
CA ASP A 52 49.62 -6.51 -18.06
C ASP A 52 49.72 -8.05 -17.94
N GLY A 53 50.26 -8.57 -16.83
CA GLY A 53 50.59 -9.99 -16.67
C GLY A 53 49.95 -10.70 -15.48
N ASN A 54 49.06 -10.05 -14.73
CA ASN A 54 48.39 -10.71 -13.60
C ASN A 54 47.17 -11.51 -14.11
N PRO A 55 47.17 -12.87 -14.05
CA PRO A 55 45.99 -13.67 -14.42
C PRO A 55 44.75 -13.28 -13.60
N ASP A 56 44.95 -12.74 -12.40
CA ASP A 56 43.86 -12.22 -11.57
C ASP A 56 43.17 -10.99 -12.21
N SER A 57 43.79 -10.26 -13.14
CA SER A 57 43.19 -9.07 -13.75
C SER A 57 42.04 -9.42 -14.69
N GLU A 58 42.19 -10.48 -15.49
CA GLU A 58 41.10 -10.99 -16.36
C GLU A 58 39.97 -11.59 -15.52
N GLU A 59 40.31 -12.24 -14.40
CA GLU A 59 39.34 -12.76 -13.44
C GLU A 59 38.58 -11.62 -12.75
N ILE A 60 39.27 -10.57 -12.29
CA ILE A 60 38.65 -9.37 -11.70
C ILE A 60 37.71 -8.69 -12.69
N GLU A 61 38.10 -8.56 -13.96
CA GLU A 61 37.23 -7.95 -14.97
C GLU A 61 36.00 -8.83 -15.25
N THR A 62 36.17 -10.15 -15.35
CA THR A 62 35.07 -11.10 -15.49
C THR A 62 34.11 -11.00 -14.30
N LEU A 63 34.62 -11.06 -13.08
CA LEU A 63 33.83 -10.93 -11.86
C LEU A 63 33.14 -9.57 -11.75
N SER A 64 33.79 -8.49 -12.20
CA SER A 64 33.17 -7.17 -12.23
C SER A 64 31.99 -7.12 -13.20
N ARG A 65 32.10 -7.76 -14.37
CA ARG A 65 30.99 -7.85 -15.33
C ARG A 65 29.87 -8.72 -14.80
N GLU A 66 30.19 -9.88 -14.22
CA GLU A 66 29.20 -10.78 -13.61
C GLU A 66 28.47 -10.09 -12.46
N ASN A 67 29.17 -9.36 -11.59
CA ASN A 67 28.55 -8.61 -10.51
C ASN A 67 27.61 -7.53 -11.04
N ALA A 68 28.01 -6.78 -12.07
CA ALA A 68 27.13 -5.81 -12.72
C ALA A 68 25.86 -6.47 -13.30
N THR A 69 26.01 -7.59 -14.00
CA THR A 69 24.85 -8.35 -14.52
C THR A 69 23.95 -8.88 -13.41
N LEU A 70 24.52 -9.35 -12.29
CA LEU A 70 23.74 -9.80 -11.14
C LEU A 70 23.00 -8.64 -10.46
N GLN A 71 23.60 -7.45 -10.41
CA GLN A 71 22.93 -6.24 -9.90
C GLN A 71 21.74 -5.87 -10.76
N GLU A 72 21.91 -5.81 -12.09
CA GLU A 72 20.81 -5.56 -13.02
C GLU A 72 19.69 -6.59 -12.88
N TYR A 73 20.03 -7.87 -12.73
CA TYR A 73 19.05 -8.93 -12.55
C TYR A 73 18.31 -8.81 -11.21
N ASN A 74 19.01 -8.43 -10.13
CA ASN A 74 18.39 -8.18 -8.83
C ASN A 74 17.42 -7.01 -8.90
N GLU A 75 17.78 -5.90 -9.55
CA GLU A 75 16.89 -4.75 -9.72
C GLU A 75 15.60 -5.13 -10.49
N VAL A 76 15.72 -5.94 -11.54
CA VAL A 76 14.56 -6.45 -12.29
C VAL A 76 13.69 -7.36 -11.41
N MET A 77 14.30 -8.26 -10.63
CA MET A 77 13.55 -9.14 -9.75
C MET A 77 12.88 -8.40 -8.60
N GLU A 78 13.52 -7.38 -8.03
CA GLU A 78 12.91 -6.50 -7.02
C GLU A 78 11.67 -5.81 -7.59
N GLY A 79 11.76 -5.27 -8.81
CA GLY A 79 10.60 -4.70 -9.51
C GLY A 79 9.46 -5.72 -9.70
N GLN A 80 9.77 -6.95 -10.10
CA GLN A 80 8.76 -8.02 -10.23
C GLN A 80 8.12 -8.41 -8.90
N VAL A 81 8.89 -8.41 -7.80
CA VAL A 81 8.39 -8.68 -6.45
C VAL A 81 7.42 -7.58 -6.03
N ASP A 82 7.74 -6.32 -6.29
CA ASP A 82 6.87 -5.18 -5.95
C ASP A 82 5.56 -5.22 -6.75
N GLU A 83 5.63 -5.47 -8.06
CA GLU A 83 4.43 -5.62 -8.91
C GLU A 83 3.52 -6.76 -8.44
N LEU A 84 4.09 -7.93 -8.12
CA LEU A 84 3.33 -9.07 -7.63
C LEU A 84 2.75 -8.81 -6.24
N THR A 85 3.47 -8.10 -5.38
CA THR A 85 2.99 -7.73 -4.04
C THR A 85 1.75 -6.82 -4.16
N GLN A 86 1.81 -5.81 -5.03
CA GLN A 86 0.66 -4.94 -5.32
C GLN A 86 -0.52 -5.72 -5.90
N GLU A 87 -0.28 -6.69 -6.79
CA GLU A 87 -1.35 -7.52 -7.34
C GLU A 87 -1.99 -8.41 -6.28
N VAL A 88 -1.20 -9.00 -5.38
CA VAL A 88 -1.71 -9.81 -4.26
C VAL A 88 -2.58 -8.96 -3.34
N GLU A 89 -2.12 -7.76 -2.95
CA GLU A 89 -2.91 -6.83 -2.14
C GLU A 89 -4.22 -6.45 -2.85
N ARG A 90 -4.16 -6.16 -4.15
CA ARG A 90 -5.35 -5.86 -4.96
C ARG A 90 -6.35 -7.01 -4.96
N GLN A 91 -5.88 -8.25 -5.10
CA GLN A 91 -6.73 -9.44 -5.09
C GLN A 91 -7.33 -9.70 -3.70
N GLN A 92 -6.54 -9.54 -2.64
CA GLN A 92 -7.03 -9.64 -1.25
C GLN A 92 -8.16 -8.63 -1.01
N ARG A 93 -7.98 -7.37 -1.44
CA ARG A 93 -8.99 -6.31 -1.34
C ARG A 93 -10.25 -6.63 -2.14
N ARG A 94 -10.11 -7.11 -3.38
CA ARG A 94 -11.26 -7.59 -4.16
C ARG A 94 -12.03 -8.70 -3.45
N ASN A 95 -11.33 -9.61 -2.77
CA ASN A 95 -11.99 -10.67 -2.02
C ASN A 95 -12.76 -10.14 -0.81
N VAL A 96 -12.22 -9.16 -0.08
CA VAL A 96 -12.96 -8.44 0.98
C VAL A 96 -14.19 -7.76 0.40
N ALA A 97 -14.03 -6.99 -0.68
CA ALA A 97 -15.12 -6.28 -1.32
C ALA A 97 -16.24 -7.22 -1.79
N ARG A 98 -15.90 -8.38 -2.36
CA ARG A 98 -16.87 -9.40 -2.77
C ARG A 98 -17.62 -10.02 -1.59
N LYS A 99 -16.93 -10.25 -0.47
CA LYS A 99 -17.57 -10.73 0.77
C LYS A 99 -18.52 -9.66 1.32
N LEU A 100 -18.06 -8.42 1.39
CA LEU A 100 -18.86 -7.29 1.83
C LEU A 100 -20.10 -7.12 0.93
N TRP A 101 -19.94 -7.21 -0.39
CA TRP A 101 -21.06 -7.21 -1.32
C TRP A 101 -22.07 -8.32 -1.03
N SER A 102 -21.61 -9.56 -0.78
CA SER A 102 -22.54 -10.65 -0.47
C SER A 102 -23.34 -10.42 0.81
N LEU A 103 -22.77 -9.71 1.78
CA LEU A 103 -23.46 -9.34 3.03
C LEU A 103 -24.48 -8.22 2.80
N ILE A 104 -24.12 -7.21 2.00
CA ILE A 104 -24.98 -6.04 1.69
C ILE A 104 -26.13 -6.45 0.75
N ALA A 105 -25.81 -7.15 -0.34
CA ALA A 105 -26.75 -7.39 -1.44
C ALA A 105 -27.61 -8.64 -1.28
N SER A 106 -27.31 -9.53 -0.32
CA SER A 106 -28.08 -10.77 -0.10
C SER A 106 -28.33 -11.53 -1.42
N ASP A 107 -27.25 -11.81 -2.15
CA ASP A 107 -27.22 -12.48 -3.47
C ASP A 107 -27.79 -11.69 -4.66
N LYS A 108 -28.20 -10.42 -4.49
CA LYS A 108 -28.57 -9.59 -5.64
C LYS A 108 -27.32 -9.21 -6.48
N PRO A 109 -27.41 -9.25 -7.82
CA PRO A 109 -26.30 -8.87 -8.70
C PRO A 109 -26.06 -7.35 -8.70
N GLU A 110 -27.12 -6.58 -8.50
CA GLU A 110 -27.14 -5.13 -8.50
C GLU A 110 -28.08 -4.63 -7.40
N LEU A 111 -27.78 -3.45 -6.86
CA LEU A 111 -28.61 -2.76 -5.89
C LEU A 111 -28.83 -1.33 -6.35
N THR A 112 -30.04 -0.82 -6.14
CA THR A 112 -30.25 0.63 -6.17
C THR A 112 -29.53 1.29 -5.00
N LEU A 113 -29.18 2.57 -5.12
CA LEU A 113 -28.60 3.32 -4.00
C LEU A 113 -29.49 3.30 -2.75
N ASP A 114 -30.81 3.31 -2.93
CA ASP A 114 -31.78 3.20 -1.84
C ASP A 114 -31.70 1.85 -1.12
N GLU A 115 -31.67 0.75 -1.88
CA GLU A 115 -31.51 -0.59 -1.30
C GLU A 115 -30.15 -0.76 -0.62
N PHE A 116 -29.09 -0.21 -1.22
CA PHE A 116 -27.75 -0.22 -0.64
C PHE A 116 -27.72 0.51 0.71
N PHE A 117 -28.27 1.72 0.78
CA PHE A 117 -28.35 2.47 2.04
C PHE A 117 -29.18 1.73 3.10
N LYS A 118 -30.34 1.19 2.72
CA LYS A 118 -31.21 0.41 3.63
C LYS A 118 -30.54 -0.87 4.14
N SER A 119 -29.72 -1.53 3.32
CA SER A 119 -28.99 -2.74 3.75
C SER A 119 -27.93 -2.45 4.81
N ILE A 120 -27.42 -1.21 4.86
CA ILE A 120 -26.38 -0.76 5.79
C ILE A 120 -26.98 -0.14 7.05
N CYS A 121 -27.92 0.78 6.87
CA CYS A 121 -28.47 1.60 7.93
C CYS A 121 -29.81 1.07 8.46
N GLY A 122 -30.42 0.11 7.78
CA GLY A 122 -31.69 -0.52 8.16
C GLY A 122 -32.94 0.14 7.55
N GLN A 123 -34.07 -0.51 7.78
CA GLN A 123 -35.38 -0.14 7.22
C GLN A 123 -36.49 -0.09 8.28
N GLN A 124 -36.13 0.17 9.54
CA GLN A 124 -37.10 0.18 10.62
C GLN A 124 -38.09 1.33 10.44
N VAL A 125 -39.38 0.97 10.44
CA VAL A 125 -40.49 1.91 10.32
C VAL A 125 -40.94 2.32 11.71
N GLU A 126 -41.04 3.62 11.95
CA GLU A 126 -41.61 4.16 13.19
C GLU A 126 -43.11 3.94 13.22
N LYS A 127 -43.63 3.42 14.34
CA LYS A 127 -45.03 2.96 14.41
C LYS A 127 -46.02 4.13 14.39
N SER A 128 -45.62 5.29 14.90
CA SER A 128 -46.49 6.46 15.00
C SER A 128 -46.61 7.22 13.68
N THR A 129 -45.52 7.39 12.95
CA THR A 129 -45.50 8.16 11.69
C THR A 129 -45.66 7.27 10.46
N GLY A 130 -45.31 5.98 10.56
CA GLY A 130 -45.25 5.09 9.41
C GLY A 130 -44.05 5.36 8.49
N GLU A 131 -43.12 6.22 8.91
CA GLU A 131 -41.95 6.60 8.13
C GLU A 131 -40.71 5.76 8.49
N VAL A 132 -39.84 5.52 7.51
CA VAL A 132 -38.54 4.89 7.74
C VAL A 132 -37.58 5.98 8.21
N LEU A 133 -37.33 6.05 9.53
CA LEU A 133 -36.58 7.14 10.15
C LEU A 133 -35.16 7.30 9.59
N VAL A 134 -34.54 6.18 9.23
CA VAL A 134 -33.18 6.15 8.67
C VAL A 134 -33.11 6.90 7.33
N ASN A 135 -34.21 7.00 6.57
CA ASN A 135 -34.24 7.79 5.34
C ASN A 135 -34.08 9.29 5.59
N LEU A 136 -34.37 9.79 6.79
CA LEU A 136 -34.17 11.19 7.16
C LEU A 136 -32.68 11.54 7.32
N LEU A 137 -31.84 10.53 7.56
CA LEU A 137 -30.38 10.68 7.70
C LEU A 137 -29.64 10.50 6.38
N ARG A 138 -30.37 10.37 5.28
CA ARG A 138 -29.82 10.11 3.97
C ARG A 138 -28.96 11.29 3.51
N PRO A 139 -27.74 11.05 3.00
CA PRO A 139 -26.96 12.11 2.38
C PRO A 139 -27.70 12.71 1.17
N MET A 140 -27.59 14.02 0.96
CA MET A 140 -28.29 14.74 -0.12
C MET A 140 -28.04 14.14 -1.52
N GLN A 141 -26.90 13.46 -1.72
CA GLN A 141 -26.55 12.81 -2.98
C GLN A 141 -27.46 11.62 -3.35
N TYR A 142 -28.16 11.07 -2.36
CA TYR A 142 -29.15 10.00 -2.49
C TYR A 142 -30.59 10.53 -2.60
N GLU A 143 -30.77 11.85 -2.53
CA GLU A 143 -32.07 12.50 -2.72
C GLU A 143 -32.32 12.76 -4.21
N GLY A 144 -33.58 12.58 -4.64
CA GLY A 144 -34.02 12.83 -6.00
C GLY A 144 -34.23 11.57 -6.85
N SER A 145 -35.05 11.71 -7.89
CA SER A 145 -35.47 10.60 -8.75
C SER A 145 -34.32 9.90 -9.48
N GLN A 146 -33.23 10.62 -9.76
CA GLN A 146 -32.05 10.04 -10.43
C GLN A 146 -31.26 9.10 -9.52
N ALA A 147 -31.09 9.45 -8.24
CA ALA A 147 -30.39 8.60 -7.27
C ALA A 147 -31.18 7.31 -6.96
N SER A 148 -32.51 7.38 -6.98
CA SER A 148 -33.36 6.20 -6.81
C SER A 148 -33.29 5.22 -8.00
N SER A 149 -32.85 5.68 -9.17
CA SER A 149 -32.71 4.85 -10.38
C SER A 149 -31.28 4.36 -10.62
N SER A 150 -30.26 4.97 -10.02
CA SER A 150 -28.89 4.53 -10.21
C SER A 150 -28.65 3.21 -9.46
N THR A 151 -28.09 2.25 -10.17
CA THR A 151 -27.71 0.95 -9.62
C THR A 151 -26.21 0.86 -9.49
N ILE A 152 -25.75 0.14 -8.47
CA ILE A 152 -24.37 -0.27 -8.33
C ILE A 152 -24.29 -1.78 -8.53
N SER A 153 -23.37 -2.23 -9.38
CA SER A 153 -23.11 -3.64 -9.59
C SER A 153 -21.99 -4.13 -8.68
N LYS A 154 -21.95 -5.46 -8.46
CA LYS A 154 -20.89 -6.12 -7.70
C LYS A 154 -19.48 -5.76 -8.19
N ASP A 155 -19.28 -5.68 -9.50
CA ASP A 155 -17.95 -5.42 -10.07
C ASP A 155 -17.53 -3.97 -9.90
N VAL A 156 -18.46 -3.02 -10.10
CA VAL A 156 -18.22 -1.59 -9.83
C VAL A 156 -17.89 -1.39 -8.36
N PHE A 157 -18.69 -1.97 -7.45
CA PHE A 157 -18.42 -1.91 -6.02
C PHE A 157 -17.06 -2.52 -5.65
N SER A 158 -16.74 -3.69 -6.21
CA SER A 158 -15.48 -4.38 -5.92
C SER A 158 -14.25 -3.57 -6.37
N ASN A 159 -14.33 -2.90 -7.51
CA ASN A 159 -13.27 -2.02 -7.98
C ASN A 159 -13.20 -0.74 -7.15
N LEU A 160 -14.33 -0.15 -6.78
CA LEU A 160 -14.36 1.03 -5.90
C LEU A 160 -13.64 0.77 -4.56
N VAL A 161 -13.91 -0.37 -3.93
CA VAL A 161 -13.29 -0.71 -2.64
C VAL A 161 -11.76 -0.87 -2.76
N VAL A 162 -11.26 -1.33 -3.90
CA VAL A 162 -9.82 -1.44 -4.17
C VAL A 162 -9.17 -0.06 -4.27
N GLU A 163 -9.86 0.92 -4.82
CA GLU A 163 -9.35 2.27 -5.05
C GLU A 163 -9.50 3.21 -3.84
N PHE A 164 -10.19 2.79 -2.77
CA PHE A 164 -10.38 3.63 -1.58
C PHE A 164 -9.06 4.07 -0.93
N PRO A 165 -9.03 5.21 -0.22
CA PRO A 165 -7.92 5.56 0.66
C PRO A 165 -7.68 4.48 1.73
N GLU A 166 -6.42 4.34 2.18
CA GLU A 166 -6.05 3.36 3.21
C GLU A 166 -6.82 3.58 4.53
N GLU A 167 -7.21 4.82 4.86
CA GLU A 167 -8.03 5.08 6.05
C GLU A 167 -9.40 4.40 5.95
N ILE A 168 -10.07 4.53 4.80
CA ILE A 168 -11.40 3.93 4.58
C ILE A 168 -11.29 2.41 4.49
N LYS A 169 -10.22 1.88 3.86
CA LYS A 169 -9.95 0.44 3.82
C LYS A 169 -9.78 -0.15 5.21
N ASN A 170 -8.98 0.49 6.05
CA ASN A 170 -8.80 0.06 7.44
C ASN A 170 -10.10 0.12 8.23
N TRP A 171 -10.91 1.18 8.05
CA TRP A 171 -12.23 1.27 8.65
C TRP A 171 -13.17 0.15 8.18
N ILE A 172 -13.14 -0.20 6.90
CA ILE A 172 -13.92 -1.32 6.34
C ILE A 172 -13.55 -2.63 7.06
N ASP A 173 -12.26 -2.93 7.19
CA ASP A 173 -11.79 -4.19 7.74
C ASP A 173 -11.97 -4.30 9.26
N VAL A 174 -11.69 -3.21 9.99
CA VAL A 174 -11.65 -3.22 11.47
C VAL A 174 -13.03 -2.95 12.08
N GLU A 175 -13.85 -2.10 11.46
CA GLU A 175 -15.10 -1.63 12.06
C GLU A 175 -16.34 -2.03 11.26
N PHE A 176 -16.36 -1.77 9.96
CA PHE A 176 -17.58 -1.96 9.17
C PHE A 176 -17.90 -3.45 8.94
N PHE A 177 -16.92 -4.23 8.49
CA PHE A 177 -17.12 -5.64 8.16
C PHE A 177 -17.52 -6.49 9.38
N PRO A 178 -16.89 -6.34 10.57
CA PRO A 178 -17.28 -7.10 11.76
C PRO A 178 -18.69 -6.79 12.30
N ARG A 179 -19.28 -5.64 11.94
CA ARG A 179 -20.64 -5.26 12.37
C ARG A 179 -21.75 -6.07 11.68
N PHE A 180 -21.45 -6.81 10.60
CA PHE A 180 -22.44 -7.65 9.94
C PHE A 180 -22.70 -8.94 10.74
N THR A 181 -23.60 -8.86 11.73
CA THR A 181 -24.02 -10.02 12.56
C THR A 181 -25.44 -10.51 12.27
N GLY A 182 -25.96 -10.21 11.07
CA GLY A 182 -27.29 -10.62 10.60
C GLY A 182 -28.34 -9.51 10.60
N GLU A 183 -28.08 -8.39 11.28
CA GLU A 183 -28.84 -7.14 11.17
C GLU A 183 -28.02 -6.08 10.42
N PRO A 184 -28.66 -5.04 9.84
CA PRO A 184 -27.95 -3.94 9.22
C PRO A 184 -26.98 -3.27 10.20
N PRO A 185 -25.70 -3.10 9.83
CA PRO A 185 -24.59 -2.80 10.74
C PRO A 185 -24.72 -1.50 11.56
N PHE A 186 -25.50 -0.53 11.09
CA PHE A 186 -25.69 0.74 11.79
C PHE A 186 -27.11 0.96 12.32
N GLN A 187 -28.05 0.04 12.07
CA GLN A 187 -29.45 0.27 12.41
C GLN A 187 -29.65 0.54 13.90
N LYS A 188 -29.06 -0.28 14.77
CA LYS A 188 -29.22 -0.16 16.22
C LYS A 188 -28.70 1.19 16.73
N GLU A 189 -27.48 1.55 16.34
CA GLU A 189 -26.81 2.78 16.77
C GLU A 189 -27.59 4.03 16.32
N LEU A 190 -28.05 4.04 15.06
CA LEU A 190 -28.85 5.14 14.53
C LEU A 190 -30.20 5.24 15.25
N MET A 191 -30.88 4.12 15.48
CA MET A 191 -32.17 4.12 16.20
C MET A 191 -32.02 4.59 17.65
N GLU A 192 -30.95 4.18 18.35
CA GLU A 192 -30.64 4.66 19.70
C GLU A 192 -30.35 6.16 19.70
N ALA A 193 -29.58 6.66 18.73
CA ALA A 193 -29.30 8.09 18.59
C ALA A 193 -30.56 8.91 18.31
N ILE A 194 -31.45 8.40 17.46
CA ILE A 194 -32.73 9.05 17.15
C ILE A 194 -33.63 9.07 18.39
N GLN A 195 -33.71 7.97 19.15
CA GLN A 195 -34.48 7.92 20.39
C GLN A 195 -33.92 8.88 21.45
N ALA A 196 -32.59 9.00 21.55
CA ALA A 196 -31.93 9.92 22.47
C ALA A 196 -32.10 11.40 22.09
N SER A 197 -32.53 11.72 20.86
CA SER A 197 -32.77 13.10 20.43
C SER A 197 -34.05 13.73 21.01
N ASP A 198 -34.95 12.94 21.61
CA ASP A 198 -36.25 13.37 22.11
C ASP A 198 -37.16 14.06 21.06
N LEU A 199 -36.84 13.95 19.77
CA LEU A 199 -37.61 14.57 18.68
C LEU A 199 -38.82 13.73 18.24
N LEU A 200 -38.85 12.44 18.57
CA LEU A 200 -39.96 11.57 18.22
C LEU A 200 -41.14 11.71 19.20
N PRO A 201 -42.39 11.68 18.71
CA PRO A 201 -42.83 11.55 17.31
C PRO A 201 -43.05 12.90 16.58
N TYR A 202 -42.78 14.04 17.22
CA TYR A 202 -43.34 15.34 16.80
C TYR A 202 -42.49 16.12 15.79
N ASP A 203 -41.16 16.10 15.92
CA ASP A 203 -40.24 16.98 15.19
C ASP A 203 -39.24 16.19 14.32
N THR A 204 -39.76 15.29 13.48
CA THR A 204 -38.93 14.40 12.64
C THR A 204 -37.99 15.15 11.69
N ASN A 205 -38.35 16.35 11.26
CA ASN A 205 -37.52 17.17 10.37
C ASN A 205 -36.20 17.64 11.01
N LEU A 206 -36.10 17.66 12.34
CA LEU A 206 -34.89 18.08 13.06
C LEU A 206 -33.94 16.90 13.33
N ILE A 207 -34.32 15.67 12.99
CA ILE A 207 -33.54 14.47 13.29
C ILE A 207 -32.21 14.47 12.52
N SER A 208 -32.20 14.97 11.28
CA SER A 208 -30.98 15.10 10.47
C SER A 208 -29.96 16.07 11.06
N ASP A 209 -30.42 17.09 11.80
CA ASP A 209 -29.55 18.04 12.49
C ASP A 209 -29.02 17.48 13.83
N ALA A 210 -29.84 16.67 14.51
CA ALA A 210 -29.53 16.10 15.82
C ALA A 210 -28.65 14.84 15.75
N VAL A 211 -28.85 13.99 14.75
CA VAL A 211 -28.16 12.70 14.61
C VAL A 211 -27.19 12.77 13.44
N LYS A 212 -25.89 12.61 13.74
CA LYS A 212 -24.83 12.61 12.74
C LYS A 212 -24.41 11.18 12.40
N LEU A 213 -24.28 10.90 11.11
CA LEU A 213 -23.66 9.67 10.63
C LEU A 213 -22.14 9.69 10.92
N ASP A 214 -21.56 8.51 11.05
CA ASP A 214 -20.12 8.34 11.12
C ASP A 214 -19.45 9.00 9.89
N PRO A 215 -18.38 9.81 10.07
CA PRO A 215 -17.72 10.48 8.95
C PRO A 215 -17.19 9.53 7.87
N HIS A 216 -16.67 8.36 8.24
CA HIS A 216 -16.18 7.37 7.27
C HIS A 216 -17.34 6.72 6.53
N LEU A 217 -18.48 6.50 7.20
CA LEU A 217 -19.70 6.02 6.55
C LEU A 217 -20.20 7.02 5.50
N ILE A 218 -20.16 8.33 5.79
CA ILE A 218 -20.54 9.37 4.82
C ILE A 218 -19.63 9.30 3.59
N VAL A 219 -18.30 9.32 3.79
CA VAL A 219 -17.32 9.25 2.68
C VAL A 219 -17.51 7.98 1.85
N PHE A 220 -17.77 6.84 2.51
CA PHE A 220 -18.04 5.57 1.86
C PHE A 220 -19.32 5.62 0.99
N LEU A 221 -20.42 6.14 1.54
CA LEU A 221 -21.69 6.28 0.83
C LEU A 221 -21.58 7.27 -0.35
N GLU A 222 -20.90 8.39 -0.16
CA GLU A 222 -20.68 9.38 -1.22
C GLU A 222 -19.91 8.79 -2.39
N ALA A 223 -18.84 8.05 -2.12
CA ALA A 223 -18.05 7.39 -3.16
C ALA A 223 -18.85 6.30 -3.90
N VAL A 224 -19.70 5.55 -3.20
CA VAL A 224 -20.63 4.58 -3.81
C VAL A 224 -21.64 5.29 -4.71
N ALA A 225 -22.21 6.41 -4.25
CA ALA A 225 -23.13 7.21 -5.03
C ALA A 225 -22.48 7.78 -6.29
N GLU A 226 -21.24 8.28 -6.18
CA GLU A 226 -20.47 8.78 -7.32
C GLU A 226 -20.17 7.66 -8.33
N ALA A 227 -19.72 6.50 -7.86
CA ALA A 227 -19.45 5.34 -8.72
C ALA A 227 -20.71 4.80 -9.44
N SER A 228 -21.90 4.99 -8.87
CA SER A 228 -23.16 4.59 -9.53
C SER A 228 -23.60 5.52 -10.67
N ARG A 229 -22.97 6.70 -10.80
CA ARG A 229 -23.33 7.70 -11.82
C ARG A 229 -22.44 7.63 -13.07
N GLY A 230 -21.27 6.98 -12.99
CA GLY A 230 -20.31 6.81 -14.07
C GLY A 230 -20.57 5.54 -14.86
#